data_AF-A0A022KPW9-F1
#
_entry.id   AF-A0A022KPW9-F1
#
_cell.length_a   1.000
_cell.length_b   1.000
_cell.length_c   1.000
_cell.angle_alpha   90.00
_cell.angle_beta   90.00
_cell.angle_gamma   90.00
#
_symmetry.space_group_name_H-M   'P 1'
#
loop_
_entity.id
_entity.type
_entity.pdbx_description
1 polymer ?
#
loop_
_entity_poly.entity_id
_entity_poly.type
_entity_poly.pdbx_seq_one_letter_code
_entity_poly.pdbx_strand_id
1 'polypeptide(L)' 'MLLIAGVTGKTDNQGPGATRTCPRCGNTTQWQRLKSYRQFTLFFVLPLWRWGRQEYEQCGVCGQTAAA' A
#
# COMPACT_ATOMS: atom_id res chain seq x y z
N MET A 1 28.12 14.46 -16.81
CA MET A 1 27.53 14.41 -15.45
C MET A 1 26.52 13.27 -15.43
N LEU A 2 26.65 12.31 -14.51
CA LEU A 2 25.76 11.15 -14.44
C LEU A 2 24.54 11.51 -13.56
N LEU A 3 23.34 11.58 -14.14
CA LEU A 3 22.09 11.74 -13.40
C LEU A 3 21.48 10.36 -13.20
N ILE A 4 21.45 9.87 -11.94
CA ILE A 4 20.80 8.60 -11.62
C ILE A 4 19.41 8.90 -11.05
N ALA A 5 18.38 8.39 -11.72
CA ALA A 5 17.00 8.49 -11.31
C ALA A 5 16.46 7.09 -10.98
N GLY A 6 15.64 6.99 -9.94
CA GLY A 6 14.99 5.75 -9.51
C GLY A 6 13.51 5.96 -9.22
N VAL A 7 12.69 4.97 -9.55
CA VAL A 7 11.29 4.88 -9.10
C VAL A 7 11.25 3.81 -8.01
N THR A 8 10.81 4.18 -6.81
CA THR A 8 10.60 3.24 -5.71
C THR A 8 9.11 3.15 -5.37
N GLY A 9 8.61 1.92 -5.22
CA GLY A 9 7.27 1.67 -4.69
C GLY A 9 7.36 1.48 -3.19
N LYS A 10 6.59 2.25 -2.43
CA LYS A 10 6.54 2.11 -0.97
C LYS A 10 5.12 1.81 -0.54
N THR A 11 4.98 0.75 0.25
CA THR A 11 3.72 0.34 0.86
C THR A 11 3.78 0.63 2.35
N ASP A 12 2.79 1.34 2.84
CA ASP A 12 2.67 1.81 4.21
C ASP A 12 1.45 1.16 4.85
N ASN A 13 1.66 0.51 6.01
CA ASN A 13 0.56 -0.08 6.77
C ASN A 13 -0.11 1.03 7.58
N GLN A 14 -1.30 1.44 7.15
CA GLN A 14 -2.12 2.47 7.80
C GLN A 14 -2.83 1.96 9.07
N GLY A 15 -2.54 0.72 9.49
CA GLY A 15 -3.08 0.11 10.71
C GLY A 15 -4.33 -0.74 10.47
N PRO A 16 -4.95 -1.24 11.56
CA PRO A 16 -6.18 -1.99 11.49
C PRO A 16 -7.32 -1.10 11.00
N GLY A 17 -7.95 -1.51 9.89
CA GLY A 17 -9.15 -0.90 9.32
C GLY A 17 -10.43 -1.50 9.89
N ALA A 18 -11.51 -1.43 9.11
CA ALA A 18 -12.82 -1.89 9.56
C ALA A 18 -12.87 -3.42 9.70
N THR A 19 -13.64 -3.88 10.68
CA THR A 19 -14.00 -5.30 10.79
C THR A 19 -15.09 -5.60 9.77
N ARG A 20 -14.79 -6.43 8.78
CA ARG A 20 -15.76 -6.85 7.75
C ARG A 20 -15.72 -8.36 7.57
N THR A 21 -16.89 -8.94 7.33
CA THR A 21 -17.00 -10.35 6.95
C THR A 21 -16.38 -10.54 5.58
N CYS A 22 -15.35 -11.38 5.49
CA CYS A 22 -14.66 -11.60 4.24
C CYS A 22 -15.52 -12.48 3.32
N PRO A 23 -15.80 -12.07 2.07
CA PRO A 23 -16.58 -12.90 1.14
C PRO A 23 -15.84 -14.18 0.74
N ARG A 24 -14.51 -14.25 0.97
CA ARG A 24 -13.70 -15.41 0.59
C ARG A 24 -13.57 -16.46 1.70
N CYS A 25 -13.44 -16.06 2.96
CA CYS A 25 -13.34 -16.99 4.09
C CYS A 25 -14.56 -17.02 5.01
N GLY A 26 -15.56 -16.16 4.78
CA GLY A 26 -16.80 -16.10 5.57
C GLY A 26 -16.61 -15.63 7.01
N ASN A 27 -15.38 -15.34 7.44
CA ASN A 27 -15.08 -14.96 8.81
C ASN A 27 -15.11 -13.43 8.98
N THR A 28 -15.52 -12.97 10.15
CA THR A 28 -15.52 -11.56 10.53
C THR A 28 -14.15 -11.21 11.07
N THR A 29 -13.34 -10.53 10.24
CA THR A 29 -11.95 -10.22 10.58
C THR A 29 -11.71 -8.73 10.49
N GLN A 30 -10.72 -8.23 11.22
CA GLN A 30 -10.19 -6.88 10.98
C GLN A 30 -9.43 -6.88 9.65
N TRP A 31 -9.80 -5.96 8.75
CA TRP A 31 -9.08 -5.75 7.50
C TRP A 31 -7.96 -4.75 7.77
N GLN A 32 -6.73 -5.07 7.36
CA GLN A 32 -5.60 -4.17 7.47
C GLN A 32 -5.63 -3.17 6.32
N ARG A 33 -5.46 -1.87 6.61
CA ARG A 33 -5.34 -0.85 5.57
C ARG A 33 -3.90 -0.71 5.15
N LEU A 34 -3.66 -0.89 3.86
CA LEU A 34 -2.38 -0.66 3.23
C LEU A 34 -2.52 0.49 2.24
N LYS A 35 -1.49 1.31 2.19
CA LYS A 35 -1.39 2.43 1.26
C LYS A 35 -0.10 2.31 0.49
N SER A 36 -0.20 2.01 -0.80
CA SER A 36 0.96 2.03 -1.68
C SER A 36 1.06 3.37 -2.39
N TYR A 37 2.28 3.84 -2.58
CA TYR A 37 2.60 5.01 -3.38
C TYR A 37 3.91 4.80 -4.12
N ARG A 38 4.03 5.44 -5.28
CA ARG A 38 5.28 5.48 -6.04
C ARG A 38 5.98 6.80 -5.74
N GLN A 39 7.28 6.73 -5.48
CA GLN A 39 8.13 7.86 -5.23
C GLN A 39 9.27 7.86 -6.26
N PHE A 40 9.41 8.99 -6.96
CA PHE A 40 10.55 9.24 -7.82
C PHE A 40 11.66 9.89 -7.00
N THR A 41 12.84 9.27 -6.99
CA THR A 41 14.02 9.77 -6.30
C THR A 41 15.14 10.05 -7.29
N LEU A 42 15.77 11.22 -7.14
CA LEU A 42 17.02 11.54 -7.82
C LEU A 42 18.18 11.23 -6.87
N PHE A 43 19.23 10.57 -7.37
CA PHE A 43 20.36 10.08 -6.57
C PHE A 43 19.95 9.23 -5.36
N PHE A 44 18.77 8.60 -5.41
CA PHE A 44 18.21 7.80 -4.31
C PHE A 44 17.95 8.57 -2.98
N VAL A 45 18.26 9.87 -2.90
CA VAL A 45 18.15 10.70 -1.69
C VAL A 45 17.13 11.83 -1.81
N LEU A 46 16.95 12.43 -2.98
CA LEU A 46 15.98 13.52 -3.16
C LEU A 46 14.65 12.97 -3.71
N PRO A 47 13.61 12.82 -2.87
CA PRO A 47 12.25 12.60 -3.37
C PRO A 47 11.78 13.83 -4.14
N LEU A 48 11.66 13.72 -5.45
CA LEU A 48 11.17 14.82 -6.29
C LEU A 48 9.65 14.79 -6.41
N TRP A 49 9.06 13.60 -6.55
CA TRP A 49 7.64 13.47 -6.81
C TRP A 49 7.08 12.19 -6.20
N ARG A 50 5.91 12.26 -5.57
CA ARG A 50 5.13 11.10 -5.10
C ARG A 50 3.79 11.03 -5.84
N TRP A 51 3.44 9.89 -6.42
CA TRP A 51 2.18 9.70 -7.15
C TRP A 51 1.63 8.28 -7.00
N GLY A 52 0.42 8.05 -7.55
CA GLY A 52 -0.20 6.73 -7.56
C GLY A 52 -0.51 6.20 -6.17
N ARG A 53 -1.06 7.05 -5.29
CA ARG A 53 -1.53 6.63 -3.97
C ARG A 53 -2.69 5.66 -4.19
N GLN A 54 -2.50 4.40 -3.80
CA GLN A 54 -3.52 3.37 -3.84
C GLN A 54 -3.75 2.88 -2.43
N GLU A 55 -5.00 2.99 -1.98
CA GLU A 55 -5.44 2.47 -0.69
C GLU A 55 -6.15 1.14 -0.95
N TYR A 56 -5.71 0.12 -0.24
CA TYR A 56 -6.31 -1.21 -0.33
C TYR A 56 -6.39 -1.81 1.07
N GLU A 57 -7.48 -2.53 1.28
CA GLU A 57 -7.73 -3.25 2.51
C GLU A 57 -7.39 -4.73 2.29
N GLN A 58 -6.63 -5.33 3.20
CA GLN A 58 -6.29 -6.74 3.15
C GLN A 58 -6.88 -7.48 4.36
N CYS A 59 -7.59 -8.58 4.10
CA CYS A 59 -8.05 -9.48 5.15
C CYS A 59 -6.85 -10.10 5.87
N GLY A 60 -6.74 -9.90 7.19
CA GLY A 60 -5.63 -10.42 8.01
C GLY A 60 -5.59 -11.94 8.14
N VAL A 61 -6.63 -12.66 7.72
CA VAL A 61 -6.71 -14.13 7.83
C VAL A 61 -6.36 -14.82 6.51
N CYS A 62 -6.98 -14.41 5.40
CA CYS A 62 -6.82 -15.08 4.11
C CYS A 62 -6.01 -14.29 3.08
N GLY A 63 -5.56 -13.08 3.43
CA GLY A 63 -4.79 -12.20 2.55
C GLY A 63 -5.59 -11.60 1.40
N GLN A 64 -6.93 -11.73 1.40
CA GLN A 64 -7.79 -11.15 0.37
C GLN A 64 -7.62 -9.64 0.34
N THR A 65 -7.25 -9.08 -0.80
CA THR A 65 -7.19 -7.64 -1.03
C THR A 65 -8.49 -7.15 -1.64
N ALA A 66 -8.99 -6.04 -1.12
CA ALA A 66 -10.09 -5.26 -1.69
C ALA A 66 -9.61 -3.83 -1.89
N ALA A 67 -10.00 -3.21 -3.00
CA ALA A 67 -9.85 -1.77 -3.13
C ALA A 67 -10.72 -1.09 -2.05
N ALA A 68 -10.14 -0.14 -1.32
CA ALA A 68 -10.83 0.62 -0.29
C ALA A 68 -11.93 1.50 -0.88
#